data_AF-A0A2A5HJU2-F1
#
_entry.id   AF-A0A2A5HJU2-F1
#
_cell.length_a   1.000
_cell.length_b   1.000
_cell.length_c   1.000
_cell.angle_alpha   90.00
_cell.angle_beta   90.00
_cell.angle_gamma   90.00
#
_symmetry.space_group_name_H-M   'P 1'
#
loop_
_entity.id
_entity.type
_entity.pdbx_description
1 polymer ?
#
loop_
_entity_poly.entity_id
_entity_poly.type
_entity_poly.pdbx_seq_one_letter_code
_entity_poly.pdbx_strand_id
1 'polypeptide(L)'
;MRVNLITILFSLLYFFYCYILKDYIFYSSLGLSFTLYIFIDFVSKLGKTFPIKEFIILIASLQWIVGAKISFSLGKTHHKYYMYVEEDVYMSYVVPGVLAMTFGLYLIRNSLPIDKIKTGFIENNRKTNISTAYTLVAIGLLSGVINKFINIGGLAFILYLSSLLLYVGIGYLFFLFPKYKWHLFFVTLGITFVTSLGSGMFHNMLIIASFFAFLVTPNKTSFVTKLTVITLGAFFIYMLQVVKKDFREIIWSGKKVNPVEVFYDLIEREFLVEKETEAQPLGTFQQQKEEQKSADANNRLNQGWIISKVLDNVPSKKPFLEGKTIKEAIEASLLPRFLAPDKAGADQALVNFKEITGLGLSKNASMGLSLIAEFYANYGIAGGWIAMFLYGLLLSLSITLIMQYLGKSSYLMILWLILFFFQVVKAETDFIKIFNHLVKSLIFFMIVNVGLSFIGIQLFSSNNQKDELE
;
A
#
# COMPACT_ATOMS: atom_id res chain seq x y z
N MET A 1 -21.07 8.21 0.63
CA MET A 1 -20.12 9.12 -0.05
C MET A 1 -20.77 10.50 -0.10
N ARG A 2 -20.27 11.54 0.58
CA ARG A 2 -20.76 12.90 0.29
C ARG A 2 -20.07 13.32 -1.01
N VAL A 3 -20.72 13.02 -2.13
CA VAL A 3 -20.12 13.21 -3.44
C VAL A 3 -20.11 14.70 -3.76
N ASN A 4 -18.93 15.27 -3.97
CA ASN A 4 -18.83 16.64 -4.46
C ASN A 4 -19.19 16.65 -5.95
N LEU A 5 -20.28 17.31 -6.31
CA LEU A 5 -20.77 17.41 -7.68
C LEU A 5 -19.71 17.93 -8.64
N ILE A 6 -18.85 18.85 -8.17
CA ILE A 6 -17.73 19.39 -8.94
C ILE A 6 -16.72 18.30 -9.30
N THR A 7 -16.43 17.39 -8.36
CA THR A 7 -15.50 16.29 -8.60
C THR A 7 -16.07 15.30 -9.62
N ILE A 8 -17.38 14.99 -9.55
CA ILE A 8 -18.02 14.16 -10.57
C ILE A 8 -17.91 14.83 -11.94
N LEU A 9 -18.29 16.10 -12.03
CA LEU A 9 -18.28 16.85 -13.28
C LEU A 9 -16.87 16.86 -13.90
N PHE A 10 -15.84 17.14 -13.09
CA PHE A 10 -14.46 17.15 -13.57
C PHE A 10 -14.01 15.78 -14.07
N SER A 11 -14.36 14.70 -13.36
CA SER A 11 -14.09 13.33 -13.81
C SER A 11 -14.86 12.96 -15.08
N LEU A 12 -16.12 13.38 -15.23
CA LEU A 12 -16.90 13.17 -16.46
C LEU A 12 -16.31 13.95 -17.64
N LEU A 13 -15.91 15.20 -17.45
CA LEU A 13 -15.21 15.97 -18.48
C LEU A 13 -13.91 15.26 -18.91
N TYR A 14 -13.16 14.72 -17.95
CA TYR A 14 -11.96 13.95 -18.26
C TYR A 14 -12.26 12.62 -18.97
N PHE A 15 -13.39 11.97 -18.66
CA PHE A 15 -13.86 10.80 -19.41
C PHE A 15 -14.10 11.16 -20.88
N PHE A 16 -14.87 12.22 -21.15
CA PHE A 16 -15.14 12.66 -22.53
C PHE A 16 -13.87 13.12 -23.25
N TYR A 17 -12.95 13.77 -22.56
CA TYR A 17 -11.63 14.09 -23.12
C TYR A 17 -10.88 12.82 -23.54
N CYS A 18 -10.78 11.81 -22.68
CA CYS A 18 -10.12 10.55 -23.03
C CYS A 18 -10.83 9.80 -24.17
N TYR A 19 -12.16 9.71 -24.11
CA TYR A 19 -12.95 8.91 -25.04
C TYR A 19 -13.09 9.56 -26.41
N ILE A 20 -13.38 10.87 -26.46
CA ILE A 20 -13.66 11.59 -27.71
C ILE A 20 -12.39 12.21 -28.30
N LEU A 21 -11.57 12.87 -27.48
CA LEU A 21 -10.42 13.65 -28.00
C LEU A 21 -9.14 12.82 -28.09
N LYS A 22 -9.00 11.78 -27.27
CA LYS A 22 -7.85 10.87 -27.31
C LYS A 22 -8.15 9.51 -27.94
N ASP A 23 -9.40 9.27 -28.32
CA ASP A 23 -9.87 8.01 -28.92
C ASP A 23 -9.46 6.77 -28.10
N TYR A 24 -9.45 6.91 -26.77
CA TYR A 24 -9.17 5.78 -25.89
C TYR A 24 -10.41 4.91 -25.77
N ILE A 25 -10.21 3.58 -25.74
CA ILE A 25 -11.30 2.63 -25.53
C ILE A 25 -12.13 2.97 -24.28
N PHE A 26 -13.41 2.58 -24.29
CA PHE A 26 -14.38 2.94 -23.26
C PHE A 26 -13.89 2.61 -21.85
N TYR A 27 -13.41 1.38 -21.62
CA TYR A 27 -12.95 0.95 -20.31
C TYR A 27 -11.71 1.70 -19.84
N SER A 28 -10.75 2.00 -20.71
CA SER A 28 -9.58 2.84 -20.38
C SER A 28 -10.01 4.24 -19.98
N SER A 29 -10.90 4.87 -20.76
CA SER A 29 -11.44 6.19 -20.46
C SER A 29 -12.19 6.21 -19.12
N LEU A 30 -13.01 5.19 -18.86
CA LEU A 30 -13.74 5.02 -17.60
C LEU A 30 -12.78 4.82 -16.42
N GLY A 31 -11.79 3.93 -16.56
CA GLY A 31 -10.80 3.64 -15.53
C GLY A 31 -9.94 4.86 -15.17
N LEU A 32 -9.47 5.60 -16.17
CA LEU A 32 -8.70 6.84 -15.96
C LEU A 32 -9.54 7.92 -15.28
N SER A 33 -10.79 8.10 -15.71
CA SER A 33 -11.75 9.02 -15.08
C SER A 33 -12.04 8.66 -13.62
N PHE A 34 -12.26 7.38 -13.35
CA PHE A 34 -12.46 6.86 -12.00
C PHE A 34 -11.21 7.04 -11.12
N THR A 35 -10.01 6.82 -11.67
CA THR A 35 -8.75 7.06 -10.96
C THR A 35 -8.62 8.53 -10.56
N LEU A 36 -8.92 9.46 -11.48
CA LEU A 36 -8.92 10.89 -11.21
C LEU A 36 -9.96 11.27 -10.14
N TYR A 37 -11.16 10.69 -10.21
CA TYR A 37 -12.22 10.89 -9.21
C TYR A 37 -11.72 10.53 -7.81
N ILE A 38 -11.16 9.32 -7.65
CA ILE A 38 -10.65 8.83 -6.37
C ILE A 38 -9.45 9.66 -5.89
N PHE A 39 -8.58 10.09 -6.79
CA PHE A 39 -7.46 10.97 -6.45
C PHE A 39 -7.95 12.29 -5.84
N ILE A 40 -8.91 12.97 -6.49
CA ILE A 40 -9.46 14.23 -5.99
C ILE A 40 -10.16 14.03 -4.64
N ASP A 41 -10.91 12.93 -4.48
CA ASP A 41 -11.59 12.59 -3.23
C ASP A 41 -10.58 12.31 -2.09
N PHE A 42 -9.52 11.55 -2.36
CA PHE A 42 -8.42 11.29 -1.43
C PHE A 42 -7.76 12.60 -0.95
N VAL A 43 -7.36 13.49 -1.88
CA VAL A 43 -6.73 14.78 -1.55
C VAL A 43 -7.69 15.67 -0.74
N SER A 44 -8.97 15.66 -1.10
CA SER A 44 -10.00 16.44 -0.40
C SER A 44 -10.21 15.98 1.05
N LYS A 45 -10.10 14.67 1.31
CA LYS A 45 -10.27 14.05 2.63
C LYS A 45 -9.02 14.10 3.51
N LEU A 46 -7.84 14.24 2.93
CA LEU A 46 -6.58 14.31 3.68
C LEU A 46 -6.63 15.42 4.75
N GLY A 47 -6.34 15.06 6.01
CA GLY A 47 -6.42 15.97 7.17
C GLY A 47 -7.83 16.19 7.75
N LYS A 48 -8.88 15.64 7.13
CA LYS A 48 -10.27 15.65 7.66
C LYS A 48 -10.65 14.28 8.22
N THR A 49 -10.46 13.26 7.41
CA THR A 49 -10.73 11.86 7.75
C THR A 49 -9.49 11.03 7.44
N PHE A 50 -9.40 9.85 8.03
CA PHE A 50 -8.36 8.88 7.73
C PHE A 50 -8.71 8.16 6.41
N PRO A 51 -8.09 8.52 5.28
CA PRO A 51 -8.61 8.18 3.95
C PRO A 51 -8.10 6.81 3.47
N ILE A 52 -8.22 5.78 4.32
CA ILE A 52 -7.65 4.45 4.05
C ILE A 52 -8.36 3.75 2.89
N LYS A 53 -9.69 3.94 2.76
CA LYS A 53 -10.47 3.33 1.68
C LYS A 53 -10.05 3.90 0.33
N GLU A 54 -9.96 5.22 0.28
CA GLU A 54 -9.54 6.00 -0.88
C GLU A 54 -8.09 5.65 -1.24
N PHE A 55 -7.21 5.50 -0.24
CA PHE A 55 -5.82 5.13 -0.47
C PHE A 55 -5.67 3.73 -1.09
N ILE A 56 -6.40 2.73 -0.60
CA ILE A 56 -6.39 1.36 -1.16
C ILE A 56 -6.83 1.39 -2.63
N ILE A 57 -7.96 2.06 -2.91
CA ILE A 57 -8.49 2.17 -4.29
C ILE A 57 -7.52 2.96 -5.18
N LEU A 58 -6.92 4.04 -4.66
CA LEU A 58 -5.99 4.87 -5.42
C LEU A 58 -4.74 4.09 -5.80
N ILE A 59 -4.11 3.36 -4.87
CA ILE A 59 -2.94 2.52 -5.16
C ILE A 59 -3.30 1.45 -6.19
N ALA A 60 -4.44 0.77 -6.03
CA ALA A 60 -4.91 -0.22 -7.00
C ALA A 60 -5.14 0.39 -8.39
N SER A 61 -5.79 1.55 -8.46
CA SER A 61 -6.08 2.23 -9.74
C SER A 61 -4.81 2.74 -10.42
N LEU A 62 -3.86 3.30 -9.65
CA LEU A 62 -2.58 3.73 -10.18
C LEU A 62 -1.76 2.56 -10.74
N GLN A 63 -1.73 1.42 -10.05
CA GLN A 63 -0.93 0.26 -10.45
C GLN A 63 -1.59 -0.59 -11.54
N TRP A 64 -2.91 -0.77 -11.50
CA TRP A 64 -3.64 -1.67 -12.39
C TRP A 64 -4.24 -0.96 -13.61
N ILE A 65 -4.55 0.33 -13.53
CA ILE A 65 -5.18 1.08 -14.63
C ILE A 65 -4.18 2.06 -15.25
N VAL A 66 -3.67 3.03 -14.46
CA VAL A 66 -2.80 4.08 -14.99
C VAL A 66 -1.49 3.50 -15.50
N GLY A 67 -0.79 2.70 -14.69
CA GLY A 67 0.45 2.03 -15.09
C GLY A 67 0.27 1.14 -16.33
N ALA A 68 -0.87 0.43 -16.42
CA ALA A 68 -1.20 -0.41 -17.56
C ALA A 68 -1.43 0.41 -18.83
N LYS A 69 -2.19 1.51 -18.76
CA LYS A 69 -2.44 2.39 -19.91
C LYS A 69 -1.15 3.02 -20.44
N ILE A 70 -0.26 3.45 -19.54
CA ILE A 70 1.07 3.95 -19.93
C ILE A 70 1.83 2.84 -20.67
N SER A 71 1.82 1.60 -20.17
CA SER A 71 2.49 0.48 -20.85
C SER A 71 1.90 0.13 -22.21
N PHE A 72 0.57 0.19 -22.38
CA PHE A 72 -0.05 0.01 -23.71
C PHE A 72 0.42 1.08 -24.70
N SER A 73 0.60 2.32 -24.23
CA SER A 73 1.05 3.44 -25.05
C SER A 73 2.54 3.35 -25.41
N LEU A 74 3.37 2.78 -24.54
CA LEU A 74 4.81 2.58 -24.78
C LEU A 74 5.11 1.37 -25.69
N GLY A 75 4.18 0.40 -25.79
CA GLY A 75 4.40 -0.81 -26.57
C GLY A 75 5.43 -1.78 -25.96
N LYS A 76 5.99 -2.67 -26.79
CA LYS A 76 6.95 -3.70 -26.34
C LYS A 76 8.37 -3.13 -26.26
N THR A 77 8.69 -2.47 -25.14
CA THR A 77 10.02 -1.89 -24.89
C THR A 77 10.96 -2.82 -24.12
N HIS A 78 10.45 -3.91 -23.52
CA HIS A 78 11.23 -4.87 -22.75
C HIS A 78 10.87 -6.31 -23.12
N HIS A 79 11.86 -7.22 -23.10
CA HIS A 79 11.66 -8.63 -23.46
C HIS A 79 10.72 -9.42 -22.52
N LYS A 80 10.49 -8.90 -21.32
CA LYS A 80 9.65 -9.52 -20.27
C LYS A 80 8.54 -8.62 -19.72
N TYR A 81 8.72 -7.29 -19.75
CA TYR A 81 7.83 -6.35 -19.06
C TYR A 81 6.99 -5.62 -20.11
N TYR A 82 6.03 -6.34 -20.69
CA TYR A 82 5.11 -5.81 -21.69
C TYR A 82 3.71 -6.39 -21.46
N MET A 83 2.70 -5.80 -22.08
CA MET A 83 1.32 -6.27 -21.96
C MET A 83 1.11 -7.48 -22.88
N TYR A 84 0.69 -8.62 -22.32
CA TYR A 84 0.58 -9.90 -23.03
C TYR A 84 -0.75 -10.12 -23.74
N VAL A 85 -1.76 -9.32 -23.43
CA VAL A 85 -3.08 -9.30 -24.08
C VAL A 85 -3.39 -7.89 -24.56
N GLU A 86 -4.35 -7.76 -25.47
CA GLU A 86 -4.82 -6.47 -25.99
C GLU A 86 -5.41 -5.57 -24.89
N GLU A 87 -5.36 -4.25 -25.11
CA GLU A 87 -5.84 -3.23 -24.15
C GLU A 87 -7.30 -3.45 -23.76
N ASP A 88 -8.15 -3.81 -24.72
CA ASP A 88 -9.56 -4.05 -24.48
C ASP A 88 -9.81 -5.27 -23.58
N VAL A 89 -9.12 -6.38 -23.83
CA VAL A 89 -9.21 -7.60 -22.99
C VAL A 89 -8.77 -7.31 -21.56
N TYR A 90 -7.69 -6.55 -21.41
CA TYR A 90 -7.17 -6.18 -20.09
C TYR A 90 -8.13 -5.24 -19.34
N MET A 91 -8.52 -4.13 -19.96
CA MET A 91 -9.25 -3.06 -19.31
C MET A 91 -10.71 -3.43 -19.04
N SER A 92 -11.33 -4.20 -19.93
CA SER A 92 -12.69 -4.72 -19.73
C SER A 92 -12.79 -5.65 -18.52
N TYR A 93 -11.71 -6.32 -18.11
CA TYR A 93 -11.68 -7.09 -16.87
C TYR A 93 -11.32 -6.23 -15.65
N VAL A 94 -10.24 -5.45 -15.75
CA VAL A 94 -9.65 -4.77 -14.59
C VAL A 94 -10.51 -3.61 -14.09
N VAL A 95 -11.06 -2.80 -14.97
CA VAL A 95 -11.81 -1.60 -14.58
C VAL A 95 -13.11 -1.97 -13.85
N PRO A 96 -13.96 -2.89 -14.35
CA PRO A 96 -15.11 -3.36 -13.58
C PRO A 96 -14.71 -4.05 -12.27
N GLY A 97 -13.59 -4.77 -12.22
CA GLY A 97 -13.09 -5.36 -10.98
C GLY A 97 -12.74 -4.32 -9.90
N VAL A 98 -12.08 -3.22 -10.29
CA VAL A 98 -11.80 -2.09 -9.37
C VAL A 98 -13.08 -1.40 -8.91
N LEU A 99 -14.06 -1.23 -9.80
CA LEU A 99 -15.37 -0.66 -9.46
C LEU A 99 -16.15 -1.58 -8.50
N ALA A 100 -16.14 -2.89 -8.74
CA ALA A 100 -16.74 -3.89 -7.87
C ALA A 100 -16.10 -3.88 -6.47
N MET A 101 -14.76 -3.84 -6.39
CA MET A 101 -14.04 -3.68 -5.13
C MET A 101 -14.43 -2.39 -4.40
N THR A 102 -14.51 -1.28 -5.13
CA THR A 102 -14.92 0.01 -4.59
C THR A 102 -16.33 -0.07 -4.03
N PHE A 103 -17.26 -0.67 -4.77
CA PHE A 103 -18.64 -0.83 -4.34
C PHE A 103 -18.74 -1.66 -3.05
N GLY A 104 -18.04 -2.81 -2.97
CA GLY A 104 -17.97 -3.61 -1.76
C GLY A 104 -17.36 -2.85 -0.57
N LEU A 105 -16.30 -2.08 -0.81
CA LEU A 105 -15.61 -1.30 0.21
C LEU A 105 -16.46 -0.15 0.77
N TYR A 106 -17.39 0.40 -0.02
CA TYR A 106 -18.29 1.47 0.41
C TYR A 106 -19.69 1.00 0.80
N LEU A 107 -19.98 -0.30 0.68
CA LEU A 107 -21.27 -0.87 1.06
C LEU A 107 -21.59 -0.62 2.54
N ILE A 108 -20.58 -0.72 3.41
CA ILE A 108 -20.71 -0.40 4.83
C ILE A 108 -20.13 0.99 5.10
N ARG A 109 -20.94 1.82 5.77
CA ARG A 109 -20.55 3.18 6.12
C ARG A 109 -19.61 3.17 7.32
N ASN A 110 -18.32 3.35 7.07
CA ASN A 110 -17.32 3.60 8.09
C ASN A 110 -16.89 5.07 8.05
N SER A 111 -16.99 5.77 9.18
CA SER A 111 -16.48 7.13 9.33
C SER A 111 -15.22 7.10 10.19
N LEU A 112 -14.14 7.67 9.71
CA LEU A 112 -12.85 7.74 10.40
C LEU A 112 -12.42 9.20 10.61
N PRO A 113 -13.12 9.99 11.44
CA PRO A 113 -12.85 11.41 11.64
C PRO A 113 -11.56 11.62 12.47
N ILE A 114 -10.57 12.31 11.90
CA ILE A 114 -9.27 12.55 12.56
C ILE A 114 -9.39 13.63 13.64
N ASP A 115 -10.25 14.62 13.43
CA ASP A 115 -10.51 15.70 14.37
C ASP A 115 -11.04 15.18 15.72
N LYS A 116 -11.79 14.08 15.72
CA LYS A 116 -12.29 13.41 16.93
C LYS A 116 -11.24 12.57 17.66
N ILE A 117 -10.04 12.37 17.12
CA ILE A 117 -8.97 11.69 17.87
C ILE A 117 -8.64 12.48 19.14
N LYS A 118 -8.68 13.82 19.07
CA LYS A 118 -8.47 14.69 20.25
C LYS A 118 -9.47 14.41 21.37
N THR A 119 -10.74 14.11 21.06
CA THR A 119 -11.73 13.78 22.09
C THR A 119 -11.42 12.43 22.73
N GLY A 120 -10.97 11.44 21.96
CA GLY A 120 -10.50 10.16 22.51
C GLY A 120 -9.30 10.30 23.45
N PHE A 121 -8.42 11.29 23.23
CA PHE A 121 -7.35 11.61 24.18
C PHE A 121 -7.80 12.32 25.45
N ILE A 122 -8.97 12.97 25.44
CA ILE A 122 -9.57 13.62 26.61
C ILE A 122 -10.33 12.60 27.45
N GLU A 123 -11.00 11.63 26.81
CA GLU A 123 -11.72 10.52 27.44
C GLU A 123 -10.79 9.55 28.20
N ASN A 124 -9.52 9.47 27.79
CA ASN A 124 -8.48 8.73 28.49
C ASN A 124 -7.57 9.69 29.28
N ASN A 125 -7.27 9.38 30.54
CA ASN A 125 -6.33 10.18 31.34
C ASN A 125 -5.00 10.39 30.58
N ARG A 126 -4.57 11.66 30.45
CA ARG A 126 -3.34 12.06 29.72
C ARG A 126 -2.11 11.27 30.18
N LYS A 127 -1.97 10.99 31.48
CA LYS A 127 -0.84 10.22 32.03
C LYS A 127 -0.82 8.79 31.47
N THR A 128 -1.98 8.15 31.40
CA THR A 128 -2.14 6.82 30.81
C THR A 128 -1.78 6.84 29.33
N ASN A 129 -2.27 7.82 28.56
CA ASN A 129 -1.95 7.94 27.13
C ASN A 129 -0.45 8.15 26.86
N ILE A 130 0.24 8.93 27.71
CA ILE A 130 1.69 9.10 27.62
C ILE A 130 2.41 7.78 27.91
N SER A 131 2.00 7.06 28.96
CA SER A 131 2.55 5.73 29.28
C SER A 131 2.37 4.77 28.10
N THR A 132 1.15 4.67 27.56
CA THR A 132 0.83 3.87 26.37
C THR A 132 1.76 4.22 25.20
N ALA A 133 1.90 5.51 24.88
CA ALA A 133 2.73 5.95 23.76
C ALA A 133 4.19 5.49 23.91
N TYR A 134 4.79 5.72 25.08
CA TYR A 134 6.18 5.31 25.31
C TYR A 134 6.37 3.80 25.37
N THR A 135 5.43 3.06 25.96
CA THR A 135 5.46 1.59 25.97
C THR A 135 5.41 1.04 24.55
N LEU A 136 4.53 1.54 23.68
CA LEU A 136 4.44 1.11 22.28
C LEU A 136 5.72 1.43 21.50
N VAL A 137 6.28 2.63 21.70
CA VAL A 137 7.57 3.02 21.08
C VAL A 137 8.69 2.10 21.54
N ALA A 138 8.79 1.82 22.84
CA ALA A 138 9.83 0.96 23.40
C ALA A 138 9.72 -0.48 22.87
N ILE A 139 8.53 -1.09 22.91
CA ILE A 139 8.29 -2.43 22.38
C ILE A 139 8.63 -2.47 20.88
N GLY A 140 8.22 -1.46 20.12
CA GLY A 140 8.46 -1.38 18.69
C GLY A 140 9.94 -1.29 18.33
N LEU A 141 10.68 -0.40 18.99
CA LEU A 141 12.12 -0.25 18.80
C LEU A 141 12.88 -1.52 19.19
N LEU A 142 12.61 -2.07 20.38
CA LEU A 142 13.27 -3.29 20.86
C LEU A 142 13.00 -4.46 19.92
N SER A 143 11.76 -4.65 19.49
CA SER A 143 11.40 -5.73 18.57
C SER A 143 12.08 -5.57 17.21
N GLY A 144 12.18 -4.34 16.68
CA GLY A 144 12.88 -4.06 15.44
C GLY A 144 14.38 -4.36 15.52
N VAL A 145 15.02 -4.10 16.66
CA VAL A 145 16.42 -4.45 16.91
C VAL A 145 16.58 -5.96 17.04
N ILE A 146 15.78 -6.61 17.88
CA ILE A 146 15.83 -8.06 18.12
C ILE A 146 15.63 -8.84 16.82
N ASN A 147 14.70 -8.41 15.97
CA ASN A 147 14.41 -9.07 14.68
C ASN A 147 15.60 -9.07 13.72
N LYS A 148 16.57 -8.16 13.88
CA LYS A 148 17.82 -8.17 13.08
C LYS A 148 18.77 -9.29 13.51
N PHE A 149 18.69 -9.73 14.76
CA PHE A 149 19.59 -10.74 15.34
C PHE A 149 18.95 -12.12 15.43
N ILE A 150 17.63 -12.19 15.65
CA ILE A 150 16.90 -13.44 15.83
C ILE A 150 15.99 -13.68 14.63
N ASN A 151 16.39 -14.59 13.74
CA ASN A 151 15.59 -14.99 12.58
C ASN A 151 15.02 -16.41 12.75
N ILE A 152 14.16 -16.59 13.75
CA ILE A 152 13.41 -17.83 13.97
C ILE A 152 12.02 -17.64 13.37
N GLY A 153 11.65 -18.42 12.34
CA GLY A 153 10.57 -18.10 11.39
C GLY A 153 9.26 -17.56 11.98
N GLY A 154 8.63 -18.27 12.93
CA GLY A 154 7.37 -17.82 13.55
C GLY A 154 7.52 -16.57 14.43
N LEU A 155 8.63 -16.49 15.17
CA LEU A 155 8.96 -15.37 16.04
C LEU A 155 9.27 -14.09 15.24
N ALA A 156 9.92 -14.23 14.08
CA ALA A 156 10.26 -13.11 13.20
C ALA A 156 9.01 -12.33 12.76
N PHE A 157 7.90 -13.02 12.48
CA PHE A 157 6.65 -12.35 12.11
C PHE A 157 6.01 -11.63 13.30
N ILE A 158 6.07 -12.19 14.50
CA ILE A 158 5.60 -11.53 15.72
C ILE A 158 6.46 -10.29 16.00
N LEU A 159 7.78 -10.40 15.94
CA LEU A 159 8.70 -9.27 16.11
C LEU A 159 8.48 -8.19 15.05
N TYR A 160 8.17 -8.58 13.80
CA TYR A 160 7.76 -7.66 12.75
C TYR A 160 6.48 -6.90 13.13
N LEU A 161 5.41 -7.58 13.56
CA LEU A 161 4.19 -6.91 14.02
C LEU A 161 4.43 -6.02 15.24
N SER A 162 5.23 -6.48 16.21
CA SER A 162 5.64 -5.68 17.35
C SER A 162 6.40 -4.44 16.92
N SER A 163 7.26 -4.52 15.91
CA SER A 163 7.98 -3.35 15.38
C SER A 163 7.04 -2.28 14.80
N LEU A 164 5.86 -2.67 14.29
CA LEU A 164 4.85 -1.72 13.81
C LEU A 164 4.21 -0.91 14.94
N LEU A 165 4.28 -1.38 16.20
CA LEU A 165 3.81 -0.63 17.37
C LEU A 165 4.60 0.68 17.57
N LEU A 166 5.82 0.76 17.06
CA LEU A 166 6.59 2.01 17.00
C LEU A 166 5.77 3.12 16.34
N TYR A 167 5.18 2.83 15.18
CA TYR A 167 4.45 3.83 14.40
C TYR A 167 3.10 4.15 15.02
N VAL A 168 2.46 3.19 15.70
CA VAL A 168 1.27 3.46 16.51
C VAL A 168 1.63 4.41 17.66
N GLY A 169 2.69 4.13 18.41
CA GLY A 169 3.16 4.97 19.52
C GLY A 169 3.55 6.38 19.07
N ILE A 170 4.25 6.52 17.94
CA ILE A 170 4.55 7.84 17.35
C ILE A 170 3.27 8.56 16.93
N GLY A 171 2.29 7.83 16.39
CA GLY A 171 0.95 8.34 16.13
C GLY A 171 0.29 8.93 17.38
N TYR A 172 0.44 8.28 18.54
CA TYR A 172 -0.01 8.86 19.82
C TYR A 172 0.74 10.16 20.17
N LEU A 173 2.07 10.16 20.01
CA LEU A 173 2.90 11.32 20.33
C LEU A 173 2.58 12.56 19.47
N PHE A 174 2.11 12.40 18.23
CA PHE A 174 1.65 13.52 17.40
C PHE A 174 0.52 14.33 18.05
N PHE A 175 -0.37 13.66 18.78
CA PHE A 175 -1.52 14.29 19.43
C PHE A 175 -1.22 14.69 20.88
N LEU A 176 -0.36 13.95 21.59
CA LEU A 176 0.07 14.29 22.95
C LEU A 176 1.02 15.49 22.99
N PHE A 177 1.86 15.64 21.96
CA PHE A 177 2.88 16.68 21.85
C PHE A 177 2.77 17.43 20.51
N PRO A 178 1.67 18.15 20.25
CA PRO A 178 1.39 18.75 18.95
C PRO A 178 2.44 19.78 18.50
N LYS A 179 3.14 20.43 19.44
CA LYS A 179 4.27 21.35 19.15
C LYS A 179 5.43 20.64 18.44
N TYR A 180 5.67 19.36 18.75
CA TYR A 180 6.79 18.58 18.22
C TYR A 180 6.38 17.62 17.11
N LYS A 181 5.11 17.61 16.69
CA LYS A 181 4.60 16.62 15.72
C LYS A 181 5.40 16.55 14.41
N TRP A 182 5.83 17.69 13.87
CA TRP A 182 6.61 17.74 12.63
C TRP A 182 8.04 17.25 12.85
N HIS A 183 8.64 17.52 14.01
CA HIS A 183 9.95 16.96 14.38
C HIS A 183 9.86 15.44 14.47
N LEU A 184 8.84 14.91 15.16
CA LEU A 184 8.59 13.47 15.25
C LEU A 184 8.37 12.84 13.86
N PHE A 185 7.62 13.52 12.98
CA PHE A 185 7.39 13.08 11.60
C PHE A 185 8.70 12.96 10.82
N PHE A 186 9.50 14.05 10.76
CA PHE A 186 10.74 14.07 9.98
C PHE A 186 11.84 13.20 10.57
N VAL A 187 11.96 13.10 11.90
CA VAL A 187 12.91 12.18 12.55
C VAL A 187 12.58 10.74 12.20
N THR A 188 11.29 10.35 12.27
CA THR A 188 10.88 8.99 11.92
C THR A 188 11.12 8.69 10.44
N LEU A 189 10.81 9.65 9.55
CA LEU A 189 11.12 9.50 8.13
C LEU A 189 12.61 9.42 7.85
N GLY A 190 13.44 10.21 8.54
CA GLY A 190 14.90 10.14 8.42
C GLY A 190 15.45 8.77 8.83
N ILE A 191 15.02 8.24 9.98
CA ILE A 191 15.43 6.90 10.44
C ILE A 191 14.96 5.81 9.46
N THR A 192 13.71 5.87 9.01
CA THR A 192 13.17 4.88 8.06
C THR A 192 13.80 5.00 6.67
N PHE A 193 14.24 6.20 6.27
CA PHE A 193 14.99 6.44 5.05
C PHE A 193 16.39 5.81 5.12
N VAL A 194 17.17 6.09 6.19
CA VAL A 194 18.52 5.52 6.37
C VAL A 194 18.47 3.99 6.44
N THR A 195 17.50 3.42 7.15
CA THR A 195 17.31 1.95 7.16
C THR A 195 16.87 1.39 5.81
N SER A 196 16.09 2.14 5.03
CA SER A 196 15.73 1.76 3.65
C SER A 196 16.93 1.81 2.70
N LEU A 197 17.84 2.78 2.88
CA LEU A 197 19.11 2.84 2.14
C LEU A 197 19.97 1.60 2.43
N GLY A 198 20.16 1.25 3.71
CA GLY A 198 20.96 0.09 4.09
C GLY A 198 20.43 -1.26 3.56
N SER A 199 19.12 -1.36 3.30
CA SER A 199 18.50 -2.57 2.74
C SER A 199 18.24 -2.51 1.23
N GLY A 200 18.31 -1.32 0.62
CA GLY A 200 17.84 -1.08 -0.75
C GLY A 200 16.32 -1.22 -0.91
N MET A 201 15.53 -1.18 0.17
CA MET A 201 14.08 -1.42 0.16
C MET A 201 13.28 -0.24 0.74
N PHE A 202 12.75 0.62 -0.14
CA PHE A 202 12.03 1.85 0.25
C PHE A 202 10.53 1.70 0.52
N HIS A 203 9.95 0.53 0.25
CA HIS A 203 8.49 0.37 0.28
C HIS A 203 7.87 0.65 1.67
N ASN A 204 8.52 0.20 2.75
CA ASN A 204 8.05 0.44 4.12
C ASN A 204 8.01 1.94 4.45
N MET A 205 9.06 2.66 4.08
CA MET A 205 9.14 4.11 4.29
C MET A 205 7.98 4.84 3.59
N LEU A 206 7.65 4.48 2.35
CA LEU A 206 6.55 5.12 1.61
C LEU A 206 5.19 4.89 2.27
N ILE A 207 4.96 3.69 2.81
CA ILE A 207 3.73 3.37 3.55
C ILE A 207 3.67 4.17 4.84
N ILE A 208 4.76 4.21 5.62
CA ILE A 208 4.82 4.98 6.87
C ILE A 208 4.60 6.47 6.60
N ALA A 209 5.24 7.02 5.58
CA ALA A 209 5.07 8.41 5.16
C ALA A 209 3.61 8.71 4.81
N SER A 210 2.95 7.81 4.07
CA SER A 210 1.54 7.97 3.69
C SER A 210 0.62 7.96 4.91
N PHE A 211 0.76 6.95 5.79
CA PHE A 211 -0.05 6.84 7.01
C PHE A 211 0.15 8.03 7.95
N PHE A 212 1.39 8.48 8.11
CA PHE A 212 1.67 9.66 8.93
C PHE A 212 1.16 10.95 8.28
N ALA A 213 1.26 11.09 6.95
CA ALA A 213 0.67 12.22 6.24
C ALA A 213 -0.84 12.34 6.49
N PHE A 214 -1.55 11.21 6.65
CA PHE A 214 -2.97 11.24 7.02
C PHE A 214 -3.19 11.94 8.37
N LEU A 215 -2.30 11.70 9.34
CA LEU A 215 -2.42 12.20 10.72
C LEU A 215 -1.86 13.61 10.92
N VAL A 216 -0.73 13.97 10.29
CA VAL A 216 -0.05 15.25 10.55
C VAL A 216 -0.66 16.43 9.78
N THR A 217 -1.30 16.15 8.65
CA THR A 217 -1.90 17.16 7.76
C THR A 217 -3.04 17.89 8.48
N PRO A 218 -2.93 19.23 8.67
CA PRO A 218 -4.01 20.00 9.28
C PRO A 218 -5.30 19.99 8.44
N ASN A 219 -6.47 19.95 9.10
CA ASN A 219 -7.78 20.02 8.44
C ASN A 219 -7.93 21.28 7.54
N LYS A 220 -7.41 22.42 8.00
CA LYS A 220 -7.48 23.70 7.27
C LYS A 220 -6.53 23.81 6.07
N THR A 221 -5.72 22.79 5.78
CA THR A 221 -4.78 22.82 4.66
C THR A 221 -5.55 22.94 3.34
N SER A 222 -5.15 23.91 2.50
CA SER A 222 -5.79 24.12 1.19
C SER A 222 -5.59 22.92 0.27
N PHE A 223 -6.49 22.73 -0.70
CA PHE A 223 -6.35 21.66 -1.70
C PHE A 223 -5.05 21.80 -2.51
N VAL A 224 -4.70 23.02 -2.91
CA VAL A 224 -3.49 23.31 -3.69
C VAL A 224 -2.24 22.95 -2.91
N THR A 225 -2.15 23.31 -1.62
CA THR A 225 -1.00 22.96 -0.78
C THR A 225 -0.84 21.44 -0.65
N LYS A 226 -1.95 20.70 -0.49
CA LYS A 226 -1.90 19.23 -0.46
C LYS A 226 -1.40 18.67 -1.78
N LEU A 227 -1.88 19.20 -2.90
CA LEU A 227 -1.44 18.80 -4.24
C LEU A 227 0.06 19.06 -4.43
N THR A 228 0.57 20.25 -4.05
CA THR A 228 1.99 20.57 -4.12
C THR A 228 2.84 19.57 -3.31
N VAL A 229 2.44 19.24 -2.08
CA VAL A 229 3.17 18.27 -1.24
C VAL A 229 3.15 16.87 -1.86
N ILE A 230 2.01 16.44 -2.41
CA ILE A 230 1.89 15.14 -3.10
C ILE A 230 2.78 15.11 -4.35
N THR A 231 2.81 16.18 -5.13
CA THR A 231 3.67 16.29 -6.32
C THR A 231 5.15 16.24 -5.95
N LEU A 232 5.57 16.97 -4.90
CA LEU A 232 6.94 16.90 -4.38
C LEU A 232 7.29 15.49 -3.88
N GLY A 233 6.36 14.82 -3.20
CA GLY A 233 6.52 13.44 -2.76
C GLY A 233 6.63 12.46 -3.93
N ALA A 234 5.81 12.63 -4.98
CA ALA A 234 5.87 11.83 -6.20
C ALA A 234 7.20 12.02 -6.94
N PHE A 235 7.70 13.27 -7.01
CA PHE A 235 9.02 13.57 -7.56
C PHE A 235 10.14 12.90 -6.75
N PHE A 236 10.06 12.93 -5.41
CA PHE A 236 11.00 12.23 -4.55
C PHE A 236 10.98 10.71 -4.78
N ILE A 237 9.78 10.11 -4.89
CA ILE A 237 9.64 8.69 -5.23
C ILE A 237 10.26 8.40 -6.60
N TYR A 238 10.02 9.25 -7.60
CA TYR A 238 10.62 9.11 -8.92
C TYR A 238 12.15 9.09 -8.85
N MET A 239 12.77 10.06 -8.15
CA MET A 239 14.23 10.08 -7.94
C MET A 239 14.74 8.78 -7.32
N LEU A 240 14.06 8.29 -6.27
CA LEU A 240 14.40 7.00 -5.66
C LEU A 240 14.30 5.85 -6.65
N GLN A 241 13.25 5.80 -7.47
CA GLN A 241 13.08 4.71 -8.42
C GLN A 241 14.15 4.72 -9.50
N VAL A 242 14.52 5.89 -10.04
CA VAL A 242 15.56 5.99 -11.09
C VAL A 242 16.87 5.35 -10.62
N VAL A 243 17.41 5.76 -9.47
CA VAL A 243 18.72 5.29 -9.00
C VAL A 243 18.71 3.91 -8.34
N LYS A 244 17.53 3.41 -7.94
CA LYS A 244 17.41 2.22 -7.08
C LYS A 244 17.98 0.92 -7.66
N LYS A 245 18.05 0.76 -8.99
CA LYS A 245 18.63 -0.45 -9.59
C LYS A 245 20.15 -0.46 -9.37
N ASP A 246 20.81 0.59 -9.82
CA ASP A 246 22.26 0.76 -9.71
C ASP A 246 22.69 0.82 -8.24
N PHE A 247 21.89 1.48 -7.40
CA PHE A 247 22.08 1.49 -5.95
C PHE A 247 22.09 0.08 -5.34
N ARG A 248 21.12 -0.78 -5.70
CA ARG A 248 21.06 -2.16 -5.19
C ARG A 248 22.21 -3.01 -5.67
N GLU A 249 22.67 -2.81 -6.91
CA GLU A 249 23.81 -3.53 -7.45
C GLU A 249 25.07 -3.28 -6.60
N ILE A 250 25.28 -2.03 -6.18
CA ILE A 250 26.41 -1.65 -5.31
C ILE A 250 26.20 -2.17 -3.88
N ILE A 251 25.04 -1.92 -3.26
CA ILE A 251 24.79 -2.29 -1.86
C ILE A 251 24.71 -3.81 -1.64
N TRP A 252 24.27 -4.56 -2.64
CA TRP A 252 24.20 -6.03 -2.57
C TRP A 252 25.46 -6.72 -3.11
N SER A 253 26.45 -5.97 -3.58
CA SER A 253 27.74 -6.52 -4.05
C SER A 253 28.59 -7.16 -2.93
N GLY A 254 28.19 -7.00 -1.67
CA GLY A 254 28.92 -7.50 -0.50
C GLY A 254 30.12 -6.63 -0.10
N LYS A 255 30.43 -5.56 -0.85
CA LYS A 255 31.44 -4.58 -0.46
C LYS A 255 30.95 -3.73 0.71
N LYS A 256 31.83 -3.46 1.67
CA LYS A 256 31.55 -2.50 2.77
C LYS A 256 31.59 -1.08 2.19
N VAL A 257 30.42 -0.57 1.86
CA VAL A 257 30.22 0.80 1.35
C VAL A 257 29.24 1.54 2.25
N ASN A 258 29.35 2.86 2.32
CA ASN A 258 28.38 3.69 3.02
C ASN A 258 27.12 3.89 2.15
N PRO A 259 25.94 3.40 2.54
CA PRO A 259 24.74 3.51 1.71
C PRO A 259 24.28 4.95 1.45
N VAL A 260 24.64 5.90 2.33
CA VAL A 260 24.26 7.31 2.14
C VAL A 260 25.10 7.97 1.07
N GLU A 261 26.42 7.71 1.08
CA GLU A 261 27.37 8.22 0.10
C GLU A 261 27.04 7.68 -1.31
N VAL A 262 26.86 6.36 -1.44
CA VAL A 262 26.47 5.73 -2.71
C VAL A 262 25.16 6.32 -3.26
N PHE A 263 24.19 6.61 -2.39
CA PHE A 263 22.93 7.21 -2.82
C PHE A 263 23.11 8.64 -3.30
N TYR A 264 23.89 9.45 -2.57
CA TYR A 264 24.20 10.83 -2.94
C TYR A 264 24.90 10.88 -4.30
N ASP A 265 25.96 10.09 -4.50
CA ASP A 265 26.74 10.05 -5.74
C ASP A 265 25.88 9.68 -6.95
N LEU A 266 24.96 8.72 -6.79
CA LEU A 266 24.05 8.31 -7.86
C LEU A 266 23.02 9.40 -8.21
N ILE A 267 22.50 10.11 -7.21
CA ILE A 267 21.57 11.22 -7.44
C ILE A 267 22.29 12.39 -8.11
N GLU A 268 23.47 12.74 -7.62
CA GLU A 268 24.31 13.80 -8.19
C GLU A 268 24.62 13.50 -9.67
N ARG A 269 25.10 12.29 -9.95
CA ARG A 269 25.39 11.85 -11.32
C ARG A 269 24.18 11.88 -12.25
N GLU A 270 23.00 11.52 -11.75
CA GLU A 270 21.82 11.35 -12.60
C GLU A 270 20.99 12.63 -12.77
N PHE A 271 21.06 13.56 -11.81
CA PHE A 271 20.22 14.77 -11.79
C PHE A 271 20.99 16.09 -11.73
N LEU A 272 22.24 16.13 -11.24
CA LEU A 272 22.98 17.38 -10.98
C LEU A 272 24.18 17.59 -11.91
N VAL A 273 24.85 16.51 -12.33
CA VAL A 273 25.94 16.60 -13.31
C VAL A 273 25.34 16.80 -14.69
N GLU A 274 25.55 17.97 -15.29
CA GLU A 274 25.31 18.17 -16.72
C GLU A 274 26.13 17.11 -17.46
N LYS A 275 25.43 16.24 -18.19
CA LYS A 275 26.10 15.31 -19.10
C LYS A 275 26.74 16.18 -20.17
N GLU A 276 28.05 16.44 -20.04
CA GLU A 276 28.86 17.07 -21.07
C GLU A 276 28.51 16.38 -22.39
N THR A 277 27.94 17.20 -23.27
CA THR A 277 27.34 16.75 -24.51
C THR A 277 28.50 16.43 -25.45
N GLU A 278 29.01 15.20 -25.42
CA GLU A 278 29.72 14.68 -26.57
C GLU A 278 28.70 14.66 -27.73
N ALA A 279 28.89 15.59 -28.65
CA ALA A 279 28.08 15.80 -29.83
C ALA A 279 28.09 14.54 -30.70
N GLN A 280 27.15 13.63 -30.45
CA GLN A 280 26.77 12.56 -31.36
C GLN A 280 25.35 12.82 -31.89
N PRO A 281 25.01 12.36 -33.11
CA PRO A 281 23.92 12.91 -33.90
C PRO A 281 22.59 12.95 -33.12
N LEU A 282 22.14 14.18 -32.90
CA LEU A 282 20.97 14.54 -32.10
C LEU A 282 19.69 14.02 -32.74
N GLY A 283 18.91 13.26 -31.96
CA GLY A 283 17.54 12.89 -32.28
C GLY A 283 17.18 11.53 -31.70
N THR A 284 17.68 10.45 -32.31
CA THR A 284 17.18 9.09 -32.08
C THR A 284 17.73 8.43 -30.82
N PHE A 285 19.01 8.59 -30.50
CA PHE A 285 19.63 7.91 -29.34
C PHE A 285 19.17 8.49 -27.99
N GLN A 286 19.00 9.81 -27.92
CA GLN A 286 18.56 10.47 -26.70
C GLN A 286 17.08 10.21 -26.43
N GLN A 287 16.26 10.22 -27.47
CA GLN A 287 14.86 9.84 -27.41
C GLN A 287 14.67 8.38 -26.99
N GLN A 288 15.44 7.43 -27.55
CA GLN A 288 15.40 6.02 -27.12
C GLN A 288 15.80 5.83 -25.65
N LYS A 289 16.78 6.60 -25.16
CA LYS A 289 17.23 6.53 -23.76
C LYS A 289 16.19 7.12 -22.80
N GLU A 290 15.49 8.17 -23.19
CA GLU A 290 14.38 8.75 -22.44
C GLU A 290 13.13 7.86 -22.44
N GLU A 291 12.81 7.24 -23.57
CA GLU A 291 11.75 6.24 -23.70
C GLU A 291 12.04 5.01 -22.83
N GLN A 292 13.28 4.53 -22.82
CA GLN A 292 13.70 3.40 -21.99
C GLN A 292 13.65 3.73 -20.48
N LYS A 293 14.09 4.94 -20.09
CA LYS A 293 13.95 5.42 -18.70
C LYS A 293 12.48 5.53 -18.27
N SER A 294 11.63 6.04 -19.15
CA SER A 294 10.20 6.17 -18.92
C SER A 294 9.53 4.79 -18.80
N ALA A 295 9.93 3.84 -19.65
CA ALA A 295 9.49 2.46 -19.58
C ALA A 295 9.92 1.77 -18.28
N ASP A 296 11.17 1.95 -17.84
CA ASP A 296 11.68 1.37 -16.58
C ASP A 296 11.01 1.98 -15.34
N ALA A 297 10.73 3.28 -15.35
CA ALA A 297 9.95 3.94 -14.32
C ALA A 297 8.51 3.41 -14.29
N ASN A 298 7.88 3.26 -15.46
CA ASN A 298 6.53 2.73 -15.56
C ASN A 298 6.45 1.24 -15.16
N ASN A 299 7.42 0.40 -15.51
CA ASN A 299 7.46 -1.01 -15.13
C ASN A 299 7.43 -1.22 -13.60
N ARG A 300 7.78 -0.20 -12.82
CA ARG A 300 7.74 -0.22 -11.34
C ARG A 300 6.40 0.25 -10.78
N LEU A 301 5.72 1.15 -11.48
CA LEU A 301 4.35 1.54 -11.16
C LEU A 301 3.35 0.48 -11.63
N ASN A 302 3.60 -0.10 -12.80
CA ASN A 302 2.71 -0.96 -13.53
C ASN A 302 2.80 -2.42 -13.04
N GLN A 303 1.73 -2.89 -12.41
CA GLN A 303 1.52 -4.32 -12.14
C GLN A 303 0.70 -5.01 -13.23
N GLY A 304 0.20 -4.25 -14.21
CA GLY A 304 -0.63 -4.71 -15.30
C GLY A 304 0.05 -5.70 -16.23
N TRP A 305 1.37 -5.66 -16.39
CA TRP A 305 2.05 -6.68 -17.20
C TRP A 305 1.92 -8.08 -16.58
N ILE A 306 1.94 -8.21 -15.24
CA ILE A 306 1.70 -9.49 -14.54
C ILE A 306 0.24 -9.92 -14.73
N ILE A 307 -0.70 -9.01 -14.47
CA ILE A 307 -2.14 -9.28 -14.63
C ILE A 307 -2.43 -9.72 -16.08
N SER A 308 -1.90 -9.01 -17.07
CA SER A 308 -2.04 -9.35 -18.50
C SER A 308 -1.45 -10.72 -18.82
N LYS A 309 -0.37 -11.12 -18.15
CA LYS A 309 0.22 -12.44 -18.34
C LYS A 309 -0.68 -13.55 -17.81
N VAL A 310 -1.36 -13.30 -16.69
CA VAL A 310 -2.34 -14.25 -16.15
C VAL A 310 -3.54 -14.39 -17.09
N LEU A 311 -4.03 -13.28 -17.66
CA LEU A 311 -5.10 -13.29 -18.68
C LEU A 311 -4.70 -14.06 -19.96
N ASP A 312 -3.43 -13.97 -20.38
CA ASP A 312 -2.90 -14.76 -21.51
C ASP A 312 -2.80 -16.25 -21.18
N ASN A 313 -2.38 -16.59 -19.96
CA ASN A 313 -2.03 -17.96 -19.59
C ASN A 313 -3.23 -18.78 -19.10
N VAL A 314 -4.23 -18.15 -18.48
CA VAL A 314 -5.45 -18.80 -17.96
C VAL A 314 -6.64 -18.27 -18.75
N PRO A 315 -7.54 -19.10 -19.32
CA PRO A 315 -7.53 -20.56 -19.29
C PRO A 315 -6.68 -21.22 -20.39
N SER A 316 -6.08 -20.45 -21.31
CA SER A 316 -5.53 -20.97 -22.57
C SER A 316 -4.43 -22.02 -22.41
N LYS A 317 -3.55 -21.89 -21.42
CA LYS A 317 -2.42 -22.80 -21.15
C LYS A 317 -2.56 -23.53 -19.82
N LYS A 318 -3.35 -22.98 -18.89
CA LYS A 318 -3.70 -23.60 -17.62
C LYS A 318 -5.18 -23.43 -17.33
N PRO A 319 -5.88 -24.45 -16.82
CA PRO A 319 -7.26 -24.30 -16.39
C PRO A 319 -7.37 -23.30 -15.23
N PHE A 320 -8.59 -22.81 -15.00
CA PHE A 320 -8.90 -22.06 -13.79
C PHE A 320 -8.59 -22.89 -12.54
N LEU A 321 -8.21 -22.21 -11.46
CA LEU A 321 -7.81 -22.85 -10.21
C LEU A 321 -8.97 -23.14 -9.26
N GLU A 322 -10.18 -22.74 -9.62
CA GLU A 322 -11.43 -23.08 -8.90
C GLU A 322 -11.41 -22.72 -7.40
N GLY A 323 -10.74 -21.63 -7.05
CA GLY A 323 -10.64 -21.14 -5.67
C GLY A 323 -9.54 -21.78 -4.83
N LYS A 324 -8.69 -22.65 -5.40
CA LYS A 324 -7.59 -23.33 -4.70
C LYS A 324 -6.72 -22.36 -3.90
N THR A 325 -6.22 -21.29 -4.54
CA THR A 325 -5.27 -20.38 -3.86
C THR A 325 -5.96 -19.56 -2.77
N ILE A 326 -7.26 -19.28 -2.92
CA ILE A 326 -8.08 -18.55 -1.95
C ILE A 326 -8.36 -19.42 -0.73
N LYS A 327 -8.70 -20.70 -0.94
CA LYS A 327 -8.88 -21.67 0.13
C LYS A 327 -7.59 -21.89 0.92
N GLU A 328 -6.48 -22.11 0.22
CA GLU A 328 -5.14 -22.24 0.83
C GLU A 328 -4.78 -21.00 1.66
N ALA A 329 -5.08 -19.80 1.16
CA ALA A 329 -4.84 -18.56 1.90
C ALA A 329 -5.65 -18.47 3.20
N ILE A 330 -6.92 -18.88 3.18
CA ILE A 330 -7.79 -18.88 4.36
C ILE A 330 -7.28 -19.88 5.40
N GLU A 331 -7.01 -21.12 4.98
CA GLU A 331 -6.48 -22.19 5.84
C GLU A 331 -5.13 -21.78 6.46
N ALA A 332 -4.21 -21.24 5.64
CA ALA A 332 -2.91 -20.80 6.08
C ALA A 332 -2.94 -19.65 7.10
N SER A 333 -3.96 -18.79 7.02
CA SER A 333 -4.09 -17.61 7.87
C SER A 333 -4.77 -17.91 9.20
N LEU A 334 -5.75 -18.84 9.22
CA LEU A 334 -6.53 -19.16 10.42
C LEU A 334 -5.93 -20.28 11.27
N LEU A 335 -5.29 -21.29 10.67
CA LEU A 335 -4.81 -22.46 11.40
C LEU A 335 -3.41 -22.23 11.98
N PRO A 336 -3.16 -22.41 13.29
CA PRO A 336 -1.81 -22.42 13.85
C PRO A 336 -0.93 -23.52 13.24
N ARG A 337 0.39 -23.31 13.15
CA ARG A 337 1.34 -24.29 12.57
C ARG A 337 1.37 -25.65 13.29
N PHE A 338 1.03 -25.70 14.58
CA PHE A 338 0.96 -26.97 15.30
C PHE A 338 -0.26 -27.82 14.91
N LEU A 339 -1.34 -27.20 14.41
CA LEU A 339 -2.51 -27.90 13.88
C LEU A 339 -2.38 -28.24 12.39
N ALA A 340 -1.53 -27.50 11.66
CA ALA A 340 -1.29 -27.69 10.24
C ALA A 340 0.19 -27.40 9.89
N PRO A 341 1.10 -28.38 10.11
CA PRO A 341 2.53 -28.20 9.87
C PRO A 341 2.87 -28.00 8.38
N ASP A 342 2.12 -28.63 7.48
CA ASP A 342 2.34 -28.61 6.03
C ASP A 342 1.62 -27.46 5.29
N LYS A 343 1.02 -26.51 6.02
CA LYS A 343 0.21 -25.45 5.41
C LYS A 343 1.02 -24.52 4.51
N ALA A 344 0.38 -24.03 3.46
CA ALA A 344 0.94 -23.06 2.52
C ALA A 344 1.53 -21.82 3.24
N GLY A 345 2.76 -21.47 2.89
CA GLY A 345 3.50 -20.33 3.44
C GLY A 345 3.54 -19.13 2.50
N ALA A 346 4.25 -18.06 2.89
CA ALA A 346 4.53 -16.93 2.02
C ALA A 346 5.32 -17.35 0.76
N ASP A 347 6.09 -18.44 0.83
CA ASP A 347 6.80 -19.04 -0.30
C ASP A 347 5.86 -19.67 -1.33
N GLN A 348 4.65 -20.06 -0.93
CA GLN A 348 3.63 -20.57 -1.86
C GLN A 348 3.22 -19.50 -2.88
N ALA A 349 3.26 -18.22 -2.50
CA ALA A 349 3.01 -17.14 -3.44
C ALA A 349 4.02 -17.12 -4.60
N LEU A 350 5.28 -17.49 -4.35
CA LEU A 350 6.30 -17.58 -5.40
C LEU A 350 6.05 -18.77 -6.34
N VAL A 351 5.59 -19.89 -5.78
CA VAL A 351 5.21 -21.09 -6.54
C VAL A 351 4.01 -20.75 -7.43
N ASN A 352 2.95 -20.21 -6.83
CA ASN A 352 1.74 -19.78 -7.53
C ASN A 352 2.07 -18.77 -8.63
N PHE A 353 2.95 -17.80 -8.37
CA PHE A 353 3.40 -16.85 -9.39
C PHE A 353 3.96 -17.55 -10.63
N LYS A 354 4.97 -18.42 -10.44
CA LYS A 354 5.64 -19.13 -11.54
C LYS A 354 4.67 -20.04 -12.27
N GLU A 355 3.84 -20.76 -11.52
CA GLU A 355 2.88 -21.69 -12.07
C GLU A 355 1.80 -20.99 -12.90
N ILE A 356 1.25 -19.88 -12.41
CA ILE A 356 0.09 -19.22 -13.02
C ILE A 356 0.51 -18.30 -14.16
N THR A 357 1.67 -17.64 -14.07
CA THR A 357 2.16 -16.73 -15.12
C THR A 357 3.03 -17.45 -16.17
N GLY A 358 3.61 -18.59 -15.81
CA GLY A 358 4.66 -19.24 -16.62
C GLY A 358 5.99 -18.49 -16.64
N LEU A 359 6.18 -17.45 -15.81
CA LEU A 359 7.37 -16.64 -15.79
C LEU A 359 8.38 -17.12 -14.75
N GLY A 360 9.63 -17.32 -15.20
CA GLY A 360 10.76 -17.53 -14.29
C GLY A 360 11.08 -16.27 -13.47
N LEU A 361 11.51 -16.47 -12.23
CA LEU A 361 12.04 -15.42 -11.35
C LEU A 361 13.52 -15.71 -11.09
N SER A 362 14.35 -14.67 -11.01
CA SER A 362 15.72 -14.81 -10.53
C SER A 362 15.72 -15.26 -9.06
N LYS A 363 16.81 -15.89 -8.60
CA LYS A 363 16.88 -16.49 -7.24
C LYS A 363 16.54 -15.52 -6.11
N ASN A 364 16.72 -14.21 -6.32
CA ASN A 364 16.50 -13.17 -5.31
C ASN A 364 15.27 -12.28 -5.61
N ALA A 365 14.46 -12.60 -6.62
CA ALA A 365 13.26 -11.84 -6.97
C ALA A 365 12.00 -12.52 -6.42
N SER A 366 11.18 -11.75 -5.69
CA SER A 366 9.83 -12.13 -5.30
C SER A 366 8.83 -11.17 -5.95
N MET A 367 7.83 -11.72 -6.62
CA MET A 367 6.72 -10.99 -7.22
C MET A 367 5.41 -11.64 -6.77
N GLY A 368 4.41 -10.81 -6.52
CA GLY A 368 3.03 -11.28 -6.33
C GLY A 368 2.28 -11.28 -7.65
N LEU A 369 1.20 -12.05 -7.72
CA LEU A 369 0.32 -12.12 -8.88
C LEU A 369 -0.49 -10.85 -9.09
N SER A 370 -0.62 -10.01 -8.06
CA SER A 370 -1.72 -9.06 -7.87
C SER A 370 -3.03 -9.76 -7.54
N LEU A 371 -3.77 -9.18 -6.60
CA LEU A 371 -5.04 -9.72 -6.11
C LEU A 371 -6.07 -9.93 -7.23
N ILE A 372 -6.19 -8.95 -8.13
CA ILE A 372 -7.16 -9.01 -9.23
C ILE A 372 -6.80 -10.10 -10.24
N ALA A 373 -5.50 -10.35 -10.49
CA ALA A 373 -5.08 -11.46 -11.35
C ALA A 373 -5.33 -12.81 -10.68
N GLU A 374 -5.09 -12.92 -9.38
CA GLU A 374 -5.32 -14.15 -8.64
C GLU A 374 -6.81 -14.54 -8.64
N PHE A 375 -7.71 -13.57 -8.45
CA PHE A 375 -9.15 -13.83 -8.55
C PHE A 375 -9.59 -14.22 -9.97
N TYR A 376 -8.99 -13.61 -11.01
CA TYR A 376 -9.20 -14.08 -12.38
C TYR A 376 -8.75 -15.53 -12.56
N ALA A 377 -7.54 -15.86 -12.12
CA ALA A 377 -6.97 -17.19 -12.27
C ALA A 377 -7.81 -18.28 -11.58
N ASN A 378 -8.53 -17.91 -10.51
CA ASN A 378 -9.41 -18.83 -9.79
C ASN A 378 -10.82 -18.91 -10.40
N TYR A 379 -11.39 -17.79 -10.85
CA TYR A 379 -12.84 -17.69 -11.08
C TYR A 379 -13.23 -17.07 -12.44
N GLY A 380 -12.27 -16.77 -13.30
CA GLY A 380 -12.50 -16.09 -14.58
C GLY A 380 -13.00 -14.65 -14.42
N ILE A 381 -13.67 -14.15 -15.45
CA ILE A 381 -14.11 -12.75 -15.54
C ILE A 381 -15.20 -12.44 -14.49
N ALA A 382 -16.37 -13.07 -14.62
CA ALA A 382 -17.52 -12.77 -13.76
C ALA A 382 -17.27 -13.14 -12.30
N GLY A 383 -16.72 -14.34 -12.05
CA GLY A 383 -16.36 -14.78 -10.71
C GLY A 383 -15.24 -13.93 -10.10
N GLY A 384 -14.30 -13.45 -10.92
CA GLY A 384 -13.27 -12.51 -10.49
C GLY A 384 -13.84 -11.17 -10.03
N TRP A 385 -14.81 -10.60 -10.74
CA TRP A 385 -15.50 -9.38 -10.30
C TRP A 385 -16.27 -9.57 -8.99
N ILE A 386 -16.97 -10.70 -8.84
CA ILE A 386 -17.65 -11.05 -7.59
C ILE A 386 -16.63 -11.16 -6.45
N ALA A 387 -15.49 -11.83 -6.67
CA ALA A 387 -14.43 -11.95 -5.68
C ALA A 387 -13.83 -10.58 -5.31
N MET A 388 -13.61 -9.67 -6.27
CA MET A 388 -13.18 -8.29 -5.99
C MET A 388 -14.21 -7.53 -5.15
N PHE A 389 -15.51 -7.67 -5.43
CA PHE A 389 -16.58 -7.11 -4.60
C PHE A 389 -16.55 -7.66 -3.17
N LEU A 390 -16.50 -8.99 -3.02
CA LEU A 390 -16.43 -9.66 -1.72
C LEU A 390 -15.18 -9.25 -0.93
N TYR A 391 -14.05 -9.05 -1.62
CA TYR A 391 -12.84 -8.53 -1.00
C TYR A 391 -13.02 -7.10 -0.50
N GLY A 392 -13.61 -6.20 -1.31
CA GLY A 392 -13.97 -4.86 -0.85
C GLY A 392 -14.86 -4.89 0.40
N LEU A 393 -15.86 -5.77 0.40
CA LEU A 393 -16.76 -5.97 1.54
C LEU A 393 -16.01 -6.50 2.77
N LEU A 394 -15.12 -7.48 2.62
CA LEU A 394 -14.26 -8.01 3.68
C LEU A 394 -13.45 -6.90 4.34
N LEU A 395 -12.84 -6.01 3.55
CA LEU A 395 -12.09 -4.87 4.07
C LEU A 395 -12.99 -3.90 4.83
N SER A 396 -14.20 -3.61 4.32
CA SER A 396 -15.14 -2.74 5.02
C SER A 396 -15.62 -3.34 6.33
N LEU A 397 -15.91 -4.64 6.36
CA LEU A 397 -16.25 -5.40 7.58
C LEU A 397 -15.08 -5.40 8.57
N SER A 398 -13.85 -5.55 8.08
CA SER A 398 -12.65 -5.51 8.93
C SER A 398 -12.47 -4.14 9.59
N ILE A 399 -12.71 -3.04 8.86
CA ILE A 399 -12.71 -1.69 9.45
C ILE A 399 -13.79 -1.59 10.53
N THR A 400 -15.00 -2.11 10.28
CA THR A 400 -16.08 -2.13 11.28
C THR A 400 -15.68 -2.93 12.52
N LEU A 401 -15.14 -4.14 12.35
CA LEU A 401 -14.66 -5.02 13.41
C LEU A 401 -13.62 -4.30 14.28
N ILE A 402 -12.61 -3.72 13.64
CA ILE A 402 -11.52 -3.01 14.31
C ILE A 402 -12.05 -1.81 15.09
N MET A 403 -12.85 -0.96 14.45
CA MET A 403 -13.29 0.30 15.06
C MET A 403 -14.36 0.12 16.14
N GLN A 404 -15.41 -0.65 15.86
CA GLN A 404 -16.57 -0.75 16.74
C GLN A 404 -16.36 -1.76 17.86
N TYR A 405 -15.81 -2.94 17.53
CA TYR A 405 -15.70 -4.05 18.48
C TYR A 405 -14.35 -4.04 19.20
N LEU A 406 -13.23 -4.13 18.47
CA LEU A 406 -11.90 -4.14 19.09
C LEU A 406 -11.56 -2.78 19.75
N GLY A 407 -11.98 -1.69 19.11
CA GLY A 407 -11.75 -0.33 19.59
C GLY A 407 -12.80 0.20 20.56
N LYS A 408 -13.88 -0.56 20.83
CA LYS A 408 -15.03 -0.10 21.63
C LYS A 408 -15.54 1.28 21.18
N SER A 409 -15.51 1.54 19.87
CA SER A 409 -15.84 2.84 19.25
C SER A 409 -14.95 4.03 19.66
N SER A 410 -13.79 3.80 20.29
CA SER A 410 -12.81 4.85 20.59
C SER A 410 -12.14 5.37 19.32
N TYR A 411 -12.05 6.70 19.20
CA TYR A 411 -11.34 7.33 18.08
C TYR A 411 -9.83 7.09 18.11
N LEU A 412 -9.24 6.70 19.25
CA LEU A 412 -7.82 6.33 19.35
C LEU A 412 -7.49 5.09 18.49
N MET A 413 -8.48 4.24 18.21
CA MET A 413 -8.32 3.06 17.34
C MET A 413 -7.91 3.44 15.91
N ILE A 414 -8.16 4.68 15.46
CA ILE A 414 -7.69 5.16 14.15
C ILE A 414 -6.15 5.08 14.05
N LEU A 415 -5.43 5.33 15.15
CA LEU A 415 -3.96 5.28 15.19
C LEU A 415 -3.40 3.87 14.99
N TRP A 416 -4.22 2.85 15.27
CA TRP A 416 -3.86 1.45 15.13
C TRP A 416 -4.10 0.92 13.72
N LEU A 417 -4.79 1.67 12.84
CA LEU A 417 -5.05 1.21 11.46
C LEU A 417 -3.77 0.94 10.68
N ILE A 418 -2.64 1.59 11.00
CA ILE A 418 -1.34 1.29 10.40
C ILE A 418 -0.89 -0.15 10.69
N LEU A 419 -1.17 -0.70 11.87
CA LEU A 419 -0.83 -2.07 12.22
C LEU A 419 -1.58 -3.07 11.32
N PHE A 420 -2.89 -2.88 11.15
CA PHE A 420 -3.74 -3.80 10.41
C PHE A 420 -3.58 -3.67 8.89
N PHE A 421 -3.47 -2.44 8.39
CA PHE A 421 -3.49 -2.16 6.96
C PHE A 421 -2.11 -2.03 6.31
N PHE A 422 -1.02 -2.25 7.05
CA PHE A 422 0.35 -2.08 6.53
C PHE A 422 0.63 -2.86 5.24
N GLN A 423 0.19 -4.12 5.17
CA GLN A 423 0.32 -4.94 3.95
C GLN A 423 -0.93 -4.87 3.06
N VAL A 424 -2.10 -4.59 3.64
CA VAL A 424 -3.40 -4.61 2.95
C VAL A 424 -3.52 -3.51 1.90
N VAL A 425 -2.83 -2.38 2.08
CA VAL A 425 -2.84 -1.26 1.11
C VAL A 425 -2.11 -1.55 -0.19
N LYS A 426 -1.37 -2.67 -0.28
CA LYS A 426 -0.55 -3.00 -1.44
C LYS A 426 -1.38 -3.74 -2.48
N ALA A 427 -1.45 -3.21 -3.70
CA ALA A 427 -2.20 -3.83 -4.79
C ALA A 427 -1.37 -4.87 -5.57
N GLU A 428 -0.05 -4.87 -5.41
CA GLU A 428 0.92 -5.77 -6.06
C GLU A 428 1.10 -7.14 -5.38
N THR A 429 0.35 -7.42 -4.31
CA THR A 429 0.57 -8.62 -3.48
C THR A 429 -0.57 -9.63 -3.61
N ASP A 430 -0.26 -10.89 -3.28
CA ASP A 430 -1.18 -12.03 -3.30
C ASP A 430 -2.15 -12.01 -2.12
N PHE A 431 -3.33 -12.62 -2.30
CA PHE A 431 -4.37 -12.70 -1.27
C PHE A 431 -3.85 -13.34 0.02
N ILE A 432 -3.03 -14.40 -0.07
CA ILE A 432 -2.43 -15.06 1.10
C ILE A 432 -1.59 -14.09 1.95
N LYS A 433 -0.83 -13.16 1.35
CA LYS A 433 -0.01 -12.21 2.12
C LYS A 433 -0.90 -11.17 2.82
N ILE A 434 -1.90 -10.66 2.11
CA ILE A 434 -2.86 -9.68 2.60
C ILE A 434 -3.68 -10.27 3.76
N PHE A 435 -4.32 -11.40 3.53
CA PHE A 435 -5.24 -12.03 4.47
C PHE A 435 -4.50 -12.51 5.73
N ASN A 436 -3.31 -13.11 5.56
CA ASN A 436 -2.47 -13.55 6.67
C ASN A 436 -2.00 -12.39 7.55
N HIS A 437 -1.57 -11.27 6.94
CA HIS A 437 -1.22 -10.06 7.69
C HIS A 437 -2.43 -9.52 8.47
N LEU A 438 -3.59 -9.40 7.81
CA LEU A 438 -4.80 -8.88 8.44
C LEU A 438 -5.25 -9.74 9.63
N VAL A 439 -5.39 -11.06 9.44
CA VAL A 439 -5.81 -11.98 10.52
C VAL A 439 -4.82 -11.97 11.67
N LYS A 440 -3.51 -12.10 11.38
CA LYS A 440 -2.51 -12.15 12.45
C LYS A 440 -2.32 -10.83 13.16
N SER A 441 -2.48 -9.70 12.48
CA SER A 441 -2.44 -8.38 13.13
C SER A 441 -3.64 -8.17 14.05
N LEU A 442 -4.83 -8.70 13.73
CA LEU A 442 -5.99 -8.73 14.62
C LEU A 442 -5.72 -9.57 15.87
N ILE A 443 -5.20 -10.79 15.71
CA ILE A 443 -4.85 -11.67 16.85
C ILE A 443 -3.76 -11.02 17.71
N PHE A 444 -2.72 -10.49 17.06
CA PHE A 444 -1.62 -9.81 17.74
C PHE A 444 -2.11 -8.60 18.52
N PHE A 445 -3.01 -7.78 17.95
CA PHE A 445 -3.61 -6.66 18.65
C PHE A 445 -4.36 -7.11 19.91
N MET A 446 -5.16 -8.19 19.84
CA MET A 446 -5.87 -8.72 21.01
C MET A 446 -4.89 -9.16 22.11
N ILE A 447 -3.81 -9.85 21.74
CA ILE A 447 -2.75 -10.27 22.68
C ILE A 447 -2.08 -9.06 23.31
N VAL A 448 -1.72 -8.04 22.53
CA VAL A 448 -1.10 -6.81 23.03
C VAL A 448 -2.05 -6.05 23.94
N ASN A 449 -3.34 -5.93 23.58
CA ASN A 449 -4.34 -5.25 24.40
C ASN A 449 -4.49 -5.93 25.78
N VAL A 450 -4.56 -7.27 25.80
CA VAL A 450 -4.58 -8.05 27.04
C VAL A 450 -3.25 -7.91 27.81
N GLY A 451 -2.11 -8.03 27.13
CA GLY A 451 -0.77 -7.90 27.72
C GLY A 451 -0.54 -6.54 28.38
N LEU A 452 -0.96 -5.46 27.72
CA LEU A 452 -0.89 -4.11 28.26
C LEU A 452 -1.79 -3.93 29.50
N SER A 453 -2.95 -4.59 29.54
CA SER A 453 -3.84 -4.53 30.71
C SER A 453 -3.21 -5.13 31.97
N PHE A 454 -2.38 -6.18 31.84
CA PHE A 454 -1.65 -6.78 32.97
C PHE A 454 -0.60 -5.86 33.59
N ILE A 455 -0.07 -4.91 32.81
CA ILE A 455 0.87 -3.89 33.31
C ILE A 455 0.15 -2.56 33.64
N GLY A 456 -1.18 -2.59 33.79
CA GLY A 456 -2.00 -1.44 34.19
C GLY A 456 -2.29 -0.44 33.07
N ILE A 457 -2.03 -0.79 31.80
CA ILE A 457 -2.30 0.08 30.64
C ILE A 457 -3.60 -0.37 29.96
N GLN A 458 -4.66 0.41 30.11
CA GLN A 458 -5.91 0.23 29.35
C GLN A 458 -5.90 1.10 28.09
N LEU A 459 -6.00 0.48 26.91
CA LEU A 459 -5.94 1.19 25.63
C LEU A 459 -7.16 2.08 25.37
N PHE A 460 -8.35 1.60 25.73
CA PHE A 460 -9.63 2.29 25.56
C PHE A 460 -10.39 2.22 26.88
N SER A 461 -10.71 3.37 27.47
CA SER A 461 -11.67 3.40 28.58
C SER A 461 -13.02 2.85 28.11
N SER A 462 -13.70 2.10 28.96
CA SER A 462 -15.10 1.75 28.69
C SER A 462 -15.92 3.03 28.73
N ASN A 463 -16.61 3.36 27.64
CA ASN A 463 -17.63 4.40 27.58
C ASN A 463 -18.89 4.02 28.41
N ASN A 464 -18.73 3.65 29.68
CA ASN A 464 -19.84 3.48 30.62
C ASN A 464 -20.18 4.79 31.36
N GLN A 465 -19.58 5.93 31.02
CA GLN A 465 -19.94 7.24 31.56
C GLN A 465 -20.79 8.06 30.59
N LYS A 466 -21.77 7.44 29.94
CA LYS A 466 -22.78 8.17 29.16
C LYS A 466 -24.20 8.14 29.74
N ASP A 467 -24.41 7.42 30.86
CA ASP A 467 -25.70 7.39 31.55
C ASP A 467 -25.64 7.91 33.00
N GLU A 468 -24.50 8.43 33.44
CA GLU A 468 -24.37 9.11 34.75
C GLU A 468 -23.69 10.45 34.54
N LEU A 469 -24.50 11.47 34.22
CA LEU A 469 -24.41 12.88 34.60
C LEU A 469 -25.15 13.74 33.56
N GLU A 470 -26.40 14.05 33.92
CA GLU A 470 -27.25 15.19 33.51
C GLU A 470 -27.77 15.27 32.06
#